data_AF-A0A6G0IZJ2-F1
#
_entry.id   AF-A0A6G0IZJ2-F1
#
_cell.length_a   1.000
_cell.length_b   1.000
_cell.length_c   1.000
_cell.angle_alpha   90.00
_cell.angle_beta   90.00
_cell.angle_gamma   90.00
#
_symmetry.space_group_name_H-M   'P 1'
#
loop_
_entity.id
_entity.type
_entity.pdbx_description
1 polymer ?
#
loop_
_entity_poly.entity_id
_entity_poly.type
_entity_poly.pdbx_seq_one_letter_code
_entity_poly.pdbx_strand_id
1 'polypeptide(L)'
;MIDQDVAIEALGIICNAHVSSVQRPRSAGMDCHVQRMGINNFICTMVDSEQTCRVSGLNYRHLQSVLQGSGQDDDAGGFAEAHMMDVSTTSRNLVIDQNEFFDPPFNYDFTHLKDTETYFRGGEVYERPCGWQRFGLKVLGKYDGTTWLGTRYRSTQSVPGEWPVSFHGTSKAGADGIISGFYEPGPGAVYGRGIYSTPYIKEAEKYAKSFVSYKTGKKYMVILQNRINPRYREKHNSDKYWLVRIPKGTSDEEEQQMVERAIRPYGLLLKQLN
;
A
#
# COMPACT_ATOMS: atom_id res chain seq x y z
N MET A 1 -0.46 21.23 -4.37
CA MET A 1 0.22 20.14 -3.64
C MET A 1 -0.58 19.85 -2.37
N ILE A 2 -1.06 18.61 -2.23
CA ILE A 2 -1.65 18.05 -1.02
C ILE A 2 -0.66 18.24 0.14
N ASP A 3 -1.19 18.67 1.28
CA ASP A 3 -0.44 18.96 2.49
C ASP A 3 0.03 17.67 3.18
N GLN A 4 1.20 17.71 3.82
CA GLN A 4 1.80 16.54 4.48
C GLN A 4 0.91 15.98 5.61
N ASP A 5 0.05 16.79 6.21
CA ASP A 5 -0.90 16.30 7.22
C ASP A 5 -1.91 15.33 6.62
N VAL A 6 -2.37 15.58 5.38
CA VAL A 6 -3.27 14.67 4.68
C VAL A 6 -2.54 13.35 4.36
N ALA A 7 -1.22 13.39 4.14
CA ALA A 7 -0.42 12.18 4.02
C ALA A 7 -0.34 11.39 5.34
N ILE A 8 -0.30 12.06 6.50
CA ILE A 8 -0.37 11.41 7.81
C ILE A 8 -1.75 10.78 8.04
N GLU A 9 -2.83 11.48 7.66
CA GLU A 9 -4.18 10.91 7.66
C GLU A 9 -4.24 9.66 6.79
N ALA A 10 -3.68 9.70 5.58
CA ALA A 10 -3.62 8.58 4.66
C ALA A 10 -2.82 7.37 5.19
N LEU A 11 -1.76 7.59 5.97
CA LEU A 11 -1.08 6.51 6.70
C LEU A 11 -2.01 5.82 7.69
N GLY A 12 -2.85 6.60 8.39
CA GLY A 12 -3.84 6.05 9.30
C GLY A 12 -4.88 5.18 8.60
N ILE A 13 -5.28 5.57 7.39
CA ILE A 13 -6.20 4.80 6.55
C ILE A 13 -5.59 3.47 6.11
N ILE A 14 -4.34 3.50 5.63
CA ILE A 14 -3.62 2.30 5.21
C ILE A 14 -3.43 1.34 6.40
N CYS A 15 -3.01 1.87 7.55
CA CYS A 15 -2.71 1.10 8.76
C CYS A 15 -3.91 0.84 9.67
N ASN A 16 -5.14 1.21 9.25
CA ASN A 16 -6.36 1.12 10.05
C ASN A 16 -6.17 1.63 11.51
N ALA A 17 -5.50 2.78 11.66
CA ALA A 17 -5.02 3.31 12.93
C ALA A 17 -5.05 4.84 12.98
N HIS A 18 -5.22 5.41 14.16
CA HIS A 18 -4.92 6.83 14.38
C HIS A 18 -3.41 7.04 14.33
N VAL A 19 -2.93 7.83 13.37
CA VAL A 19 -1.50 8.16 13.24
C VAL A 19 -1.27 9.60 13.69
N SER A 20 -0.35 9.78 14.62
CA SER A 20 0.13 11.10 15.06
C SER A 20 1.64 11.23 14.89
N SER A 21 2.16 12.45 15.05
CA SER A 21 3.57 12.76 14.84
C SER A 21 4.22 13.30 16.11
N VAL A 22 5.47 12.91 16.37
CA VAL A 22 6.29 13.45 17.48
C VAL A 22 6.63 14.94 17.33
N GLN A 23 6.56 15.48 16.11
CA GLN A 23 6.77 16.91 15.83
C GLN A 23 5.56 17.78 16.25
N ARG A 24 4.45 17.16 16.69
CA ARG A 24 3.27 17.87 17.18
C ARG A 24 3.14 17.73 18.70
N PRO A 25 2.77 18.79 19.43
CA PRO A 25 2.51 18.69 20.86
C PRO A 25 1.35 17.73 21.11
N ARG A 26 1.53 16.77 22.03
CA ARG A 26 0.46 15.90 22.50
C ARG A 26 -0.57 16.76 23.26
N SER A 27 -1.84 16.68 22.89
CA SER A 27 -2.92 17.03 23.81
C SER A 27 -2.80 16.08 25.01
N ALA A 28 -2.75 16.65 26.23
CA ALA A 28 -2.65 15.86 27.45
C ALA A 28 -3.91 14.99 27.62
N GLY A 29 -3.70 13.68 27.79
CA GLY A 29 -4.77 12.73 28.12
C GLY A 29 -5.04 11.69 27.03
N MET A 30 -4.22 10.64 26.99
CA MET A 30 -4.64 9.27 26.67
C MET A 30 -3.43 8.37 26.89
N ASP A 31 -3.37 7.80 28.10
CA ASP A 31 -2.42 6.75 28.45
C ASP A 31 -2.92 5.45 27.79
N CYS A 32 -2.60 5.33 26.50
CA CYS A 32 -2.86 4.14 25.70
C CYS A 32 -1.53 3.62 25.15
N HIS A 33 -1.47 2.33 24.82
CA HIS A 33 -0.27 1.69 24.31
C HIS A 33 0.09 2.24 22.92
N VAL A 34 0.84 3.34 22.88
CA VAL A 34 1.26 4.00 21.63
C VAL A 34 2.40 3.21 21.00
N GLN A 35 2.16 2.60 19.85
CA GLN A 35 3.20 1.90 19.09
C GLN A 35 3.93 2.87 18.17
N ARG A 36 5.27 2.87 18.21
CA ARG A 36 6.10 3.63 17.27
C ARG A 36 6.15 2.90 15.93
N MET A 37 5.77 3.58 14.85
CA MET A 37 5.88 3.08 13.48
C MET A 37 7.02 3.81 12.76
N GLY A 38 7.91 3.04 12.15
CA GLY A 38 8.99 3.50 11.29
C GLY A 38 8.93 2.85 9.92
N ILE A 39 9.83 3.22 9.01
CA ILE A 39 9.83 2.66 7.64
C ILE A 39 10.08 1.14 7.63
N ASN A 40 10.97 0.63 8.49
CA ASN A 40 11.34 -0.78 8.49
C ASN A 40 10.17 -1.71 8.88
N ASN A 41 9.25 -1.25 9.74
CA ASN A 41 8.09 -2.04 10.16
C ASN A 41 6.78 -1.55 9.52
N PHE A 42 6.83 -0.56 8.62
CA PHE A 42 5.63 0.03 8.03
C PHE A 42 4.80 -0.99 7.28
N ILE A 43 5.44 -1.77 6.40
CA ILE A 43 4.75 -2.76 5.58
C ILE A 43 4.09 -3.83 6.44
N CYS A 44 4.78 -4.35 7.48
CA CYS A 44 4.20 -5.33 8.42
C CYS A 44 3.04 -4.72 9.22
N THR A 45 3.20 -3.50 9.73
CA THR A 45 2.13 -2.79 10.45
C THR A 45 0.87 -2.63 9.60
N MET A 46 1.04 -2.28 8.33
CA MET A 46 -0.05 -2.19 7.36
C MET A 46 -0.69 -3.57 7.13
N VAL A 47 0.12 -4.56 6.82
CA VAL A 47 -0.23 -5.96 6.58
C VAL A 47 -1.03 -6.57 7.73
N ASP A 48 -0.67 -6.30 8.98
CA ASP A 48 -1.41 -6.75 10.17
C ASP A 48 -2.75 -6.04 10.29
N SER A 49 -2.79 -4.75 9.95
CA SER A 49 -4.02 -3.96 10.01
C SER A 49 -5.06 -4.38 8.97
N GLU A 50 -4.62 -4.87 7.81
CA GLU A 50 -5.51 -5.31 6.74
C GLU A 50 -6.34 -6.53 7.13
N GLN A 51 -5.80 -7.40 8.00
CA GLN A 51 -6.53 -8.59 8.49
C GLN A 51 -7.77 -8.22 9.30
N THR A 52 -7.76 -7.07 9.96
CA THR A 52 -8.85 -6.59 10.82
C THR A 52 -9.70 -5.51 10.14
N CYS A 53 -9.34 -5.11 8.93
CA CYS A 53 -10.01 -4.03 8.21
C CYS A 53 -11.14 -4.57 7.32
N ARG A 54 -12.38 -4.13 7.59
CA ARG A 54 -13.57 -4.49 6.79
C ARG A 54 -13.40 -4.20 5.30
N VAL A 55 -12.86 -3.03 4.95
CA VAL A 55 -12.63 -2.62 3.56
C VAL A 55 -11.56 -3.49 2.91
N SER A 56 -10.47 -3.82 3.61
CA SER A 56 -9.46 -4.76 3.11
C SER A 56 -10.03 -6.17 2.88
N GLY A 57 -10.93 -6.63 3.76
CA GLY A 57 -11.65 -7.90 3.58
C GLY A 57 -12.63 -7.92 2.39
N LEU A 58 -13.31 -6.79 2.11
CA LEU A 58 -14.13 -6.63 0.90
C LEU A 58 -13.27 -6.68 -0.37
N ASN A 59 -12.16 -5.94 -0.37
CA ASN A 59 -11.19 -5.91 -1.47
C ASN A 59 -10.63 -7.29 -1.77
N TYR A 60 -10.24 -8.02 -0.74
CA TYR A 60 -9.72 -9.36 -0.90
C TYR A 60 -10.74 -10.31 -1.54
N ARG A 61 -12.02 -10.27 -1.12
CA ARG A 61 -13.08 -11.09 -1.73
C ARG A 61 -13.29 -10.75 -3.20
N HIS A 62 -13.27 -9.46 -3.55
CA HIS A 62 -13.34 -9.04 -4.94
C HIS A 62 -12.14 -9.54 -5.75
N LEU A 63 -10.92 -9.35 -5.25
CA LEU A 63 -9.69 -9.85 -5.86
C LEU A 63 -9.76 -11.36 -6.09
N GLN A 64 -10.22 -12.14 -5.11
CA GLN A 64 -10.40 -13.59 -5.27
C GLN A 64 -11.38 -13.95 -6.38
N SER A 65 -12.50 -13.25 -6.49
CA SER A 65 -13.48 -13.49 -7.57
C SER A 65 -12.90 -13.17 -8.95
N VAL A 66 -12.14 -12.08 -9.08
CA VAL A 66 -11.43 -11.74 -10.34
C VAL A 66 -10.40 -12.82 -10.70
N LEU A 67 -9.61 -13.26 -9.73
CA LEU A 67 -8.58 -14.30 -9.92
C LEU A 67 -9.17 -15.69 -10.24
N GLN A 68 -10.43 -15.95 -9.86
CA GLN A 68 -11.18 -17.16 -10.20
C GLN A 68 -11.89 -17.07 -11.56
N GLY A 69 -11.82 -15.93 -12.25
CA GLY A 69 -12.51 -15.70 -13.53
C GLY A 69 -14.04 -15.59 -13.41
N SER A 70 -14.57 -15.36 -12.20
CA SER A 70 -16.02 -15.27 -11.92
C SER A 70 -16.54 -13.84 -11.78
N GLY A 71 -15.64 -12.85 -11.62
CA GLY A 71 -16.01 -11.44 -11.49
C GLY A 71 -16.06 -10.71 -12.83
N GLN A 72 -17.10 -9.90 -13.06
CA GLN A 72 -17.09 -8.87 -14.11
C GLN A 72 -16.16 -7.72 -13.68
N ASP A 73 -15.43 -7.13 -14.64
CA ASP A 73 -14.73 -5.85 -14.48
C ASP A 73 -15.78 -4.74 -14.31
N ASP A 74 -16.40 -4.65 -13.13
CA ASP A 74 -17.42 -3.64 -12.86
C ASP A 74 -16.79 -2.26 -12.74
N ASP A 75 -17.49 -1.28 -13.34
CA ASP A 75 -17.06 0.09 -13.53
C ASP A 75 -16.77 0.79 -12.18
N ALA A 76 -15.65 1.51 -12.11
CA ALA A 76 -15.05 2.05 -10.88
C ALA A 76 -15.93 3.08 -10.13
N GLY A 77 -17.06 3.50 -10.71
CA GLY A 77 -17.96 4.52 -10.18
C GLY A 77 -18.73 4.13 -8.91
N GLY A 78 -19.01 2.83 -8.70
CA GLY A 78 -19.77 2.35 -7.53
C GLY A 78 -18.91 2.01 -6.30
N PHE A 79 -17.59 1.86 -6.47
CA PHE A 79 -16.71 1.33 -5.43
C PHE A 79 -16.26 2.38 -4.41
N ALA A 80 -16.24 3.67 -4.76
CA ALA A 80 -15.65 4.70 -3.91
C ALA A 80 -16.39 4.95 -2.58
N GLU A 81 -17.65 4.54 -2.44
CA GLU A 81 -18.41 4.66 -1.18
C GLU A 81 -18.21 3.42 -0.29
N ALA A 82 -18.19 2.22 -0.88
CA ALA A 82 -17.88 0.98 -0.17
C ALA A 82 -16.46 0.94 0.41
N HIS A 83 -15.55 1.74 -0.16
CA HIS A 83 -14.14 1.86 0.22
C HIS A 83 -13.83 3.03 1.15
N MET A 84 -14.87 3.75 1.60
CA MET A 84 -14.71 4.80 2.60
C MET A 84 -14.26 4.21 3.93
N MET A 85 -13.16 4.74 4.43
CA MET A 85 -12.57 4.40 5.71
C MET A 85 -12.81 5.55 6.68
N ASP A 86 -13.24 5.18 7.88
CA ASP A 86 -13.33 6.09 9.01
C ASP A 86 -12.45 5.54 10.14
N VAL A 87 -11.32 6.22 10.36
CA VAL A 87 -10.36 5.86 11.40
C VAL A 87 -10.95 6.08 12.79
N SER A 88 -12.01 6.89 12.98
CA SER A 88 -12.63 7.12 14.29
C SER A 88 -13.13 5.83 14.97
N THR A 89 -13.35 4.77 14.20
CA THR A 89 -13.80 3.46 14.67
C THR A 89 -12.69 2.55 15.19
N THR A 90 -11.40 2.90 15.00
CA THR A 90 -10.26 2.10 15.46
C THR A 90 -9.75 2.60 16.81
N SER A 91 -9.39 1.67 17.69
CA SER A 91 -8.67 1.99 18.93
C SER A 91 -7.15 1.97 18.77
N ARG A 92 -6.64 1.60 17.58
CA ARG A 92 -5.20 1.48 17.32
C ARG A 92 -4.57 2.85 17.16
N ASN A 93 -3.52 3.12 17.92
CA ASN A 93 -2.79 4.38 17.91
C ASN A 93 -1.33 4.15 17.53
N LEU A 94 -0.87 4.86 16.50
CA LEU A 94 0.51 4.84 16.00
C LEU A 94 1.12 6.24 16.10
N VAL A 95 2.42 6.28 16.40
CA VAL A 95 3.22 7.50 16.35
C VAL A 95 4.35 7.33 15.35
N ILE A 96 4.50 8.32 14.47
CA ILE A 96 5.64 8.42 13.55
C ILE A 96 6.55 9.60 13.90
N ASP A 97 7.81 9.47 13.52
CA ASP A 97 8.71 10.61 13.38
C ASP A 97 8.71 11.05 11.92
N GLN A 98 8.12 12.22 11.62
CA GLN A 98 7.96 12.68 10.24
C GLN A 98 9.30 12.82 9.51
N ASN A 99 10.35 13.24 10.23
CA ASN A 99 11.68 13.45 9.66
C ASN A 99 12.39 12.12 9.36
N GLU A 100 11.95 11.03 9.99
CA GLU A 100 12.45 9.68 9.77
C GLU A 100 11.52 8.81 8.91
N PHE A 101 10.30 9.29 8.65
CA PHE A 101 9.29 8.57 7.87
C PHE A 101 9.17 9.11 6.45
N PHE A 102 9.10 10.44 6.30
CA PHE A 102 8.99 11.09 4.99
C PHE A 102 10.33 11.63 4.51
N ASP A 103 10.48 11.71 3.19
CA ASP A 103 11.64 12.29 2.51
C ASP A 103 11.14 13.35 1.50
N PRO A 104 10.80 14.57 1.98
CA PRO A 104 10.16 15.61 1.16
C PRO A 104 10.88 15.96 -0.15
N PRO A 105 12.23 15.94 -0.23
CA PRO A 105 12.95 16.09 -1.50
C PRO A 105 12.57 15.11 -2.61
N PHE A 106 11.95 13.97 -2.27
CA PHE A 106 11.46 12.98 -3.22
C PHE A 106 9.93 12.99 -3.40
N ASN A 107 9.23 13.95 -2.80
CA ASN A 107 7.86 14.24 -3.17
C ASN A 107 7.79 14.58 -4.66
N TYR A 108 6.72 14.14 -5.32
CA TYR A 108 6.54 14.42 -6.73
C TYR A 108 5.08 14.57 -7.08
N ASP A 109 4.75 15.63 -7.79
CA ASP A 109 3.40 15.92 -8.24
C ASP A 109 3.20 15.38 -9.66
N PHE A 110 2.42 14.30 -9.80
CA PHE A 110 2.03 13.74 -11.09
C PHE A 110 0.61 14.18 -11.49
N THR A 111 -0.07 15.07 -10.75
CA THR A 111 -1.51 15.37 -10.91
C THR A 111 -1.88 15.88 -12.30
N HIS A 112 -1.02 16.71 -12.90
CA HIS A 112 -1.22 17.26 -14.24
C HIS A 112 -0.26 16.67 -15.27
N LEU A 113 0.44 15.60 -14.91
CA LEU A 113 1.44 14.97 -15.75
C LEU A 113 0.76 14.00 -16.74
N LYS A 114 1.26 14.01 -17.99
CA LYS A 114 0.95 13.01 -19.01
C LYS A 114 2.26 12.45 -19.55
N ASP A 115 2.38 11.14 -19.58
CA ASP A 115 3.56 10.47 -20.14
C ASP A 115 3.53 10.53 -21.66
N THR A 116 4.63 10.97 -22.26
CA THR A 116 4.87 10.93 -23.71
C THR A 116 5.89 9.86 -24.11
N GLU A 117 6.47 9.18 -23.12
CA GLU A 117 7.52 8.18 -23.26
C GLU A 117 7.19 6.97 -22.39
N THR A 118 7.75 5.81 -22.73
CA THR A 118 7.66 4.61 -21.89
C THR A 118 8.79 4.60 -20.87
N TYR A 119 8.44 4.47 -19.60
CA TYR A 119 9.39 4.36 -18.50
C TYR A 119 9.57 2.88 -18.14
N PHE A 120 10.78 2.51 -17.72
CA PHE A 120 11.16 1.17 -17.34
C PHE A 120 11.86 1.19 -16.00
N ARG A 121 11.54 0.22 -15.15
CA ARG A 121 12.15 0.05 -13.83
C ARG A 121 12.36 -1.43 -13.56
N GLY A 122 13.58 -1.80 -13.19
CA GLY A 122 13.94 -3.21 -12.95
C GLY A 122 13.66 -4.16 -14.13
N GLY A 123 13.78 -3.66 -15.36
CA GLY A 123 13.57 -4.42 -16.59
C GLY A 123 12.10 -4.53 -17.04
N GLU A 124 11.15 -3.91 -16.32
CA GLU A 124 9.73 -3.94 -16.65
C GLU A 124 9.18 -2.54 -16.89
N VAL A 125 8.10 -2.44 -17.68
CA VAL A 125 7.40 -1.18 -17.92
C VAL A 125 6.90 -0.62 -16.59
N TYR A 126 7.18 0.65 -16.36
CA TYR A 126 6.72 1.41 -15.20
C TYR A 126 5.66 2.41 -15.66
N GLU A 127 4.40 2.12 -15.34
CA GLU A 127 3.32 3.10 -15.46
C GLU A 127 3.49 4.14 -14.34
N ARG A 128 3.95 5.34 -14.68
CA ARG A 128 4.04 6.43 -13.70
C ARG A 128 2.62 6.75 -13.20
N PRO A 129 2.43 7.04 -11.91
CA PRO A 129 1.11 7.28 -11.34
C PRO A 129 0.58 8.68 -11.73
N CYS A 130 0.37 8.92 -13.03
CA CYS A 130 -0.18 10.15 -13.58
C CYS A 130 -1.57 10.42 -12.97
N GLY A 131 -1.82 11.66 -12.56
CA GLY A 131 -3.02 12.04 -11.80
C GLY A 131 -2.89 11.91 -10.28
N TRP A 132 -1.74 11.47 -9.76
CA TRP A 132 -1.49 11.30 -8.31
C TRP A 132 -0.42 12.27 -7.80
N GLN A 133 -0.40 12.47 -6.49
CA GLN A 133 0.73 13.08 -5.80
C GLN A 133 1.45 12.02 -4.96
N ARG A 134 2.77 11.94 -5.11
CA ARG A 134 3.61 11.06 -4.30
C ARG A 134 4.25 11.83 -3.15
N PHE A 135 4.12 11.28 -1.96
CA PHE A 135 4.96 11.58 -0.81
C PHE A 135 6.09 10.56 -0.74
N GLY A 136 7.34 11.02 -0.77
CA GLY A 136 8.52 10.16 -0.68
C GLY A 136 8.67 9.58 0.72
N LEU A 137 8.97 8.28 0.82
CA LEU A 137 9.29 7.63 2.09
C LEU A 137 10.80 7.58 2.29
N LYS A 138 11.26 7.76 3.53
CA LYS A 138 12.70 7.80 3.87
C LYS A 138 13.28 6.40 3.94
N VAL A 139 13.60 5.83 2.78
CA VAL A 139 14.05 4.44 2.62
C VAL A 139 15.58 4.26 2.54
N LEU A 140 16.33 5.35 2.38
CA LEU A 140 17.80 5.27 2.30
C LEU A 140 18.38 4.82 3.64
N GLY A 141 19.24 3.79 3.60
CA GLY A 141 19.84 3.18 4.79
C GLY A 141 18.86 2.37 5.65
N LYS A 142 17.63 2.14 5.19
CA LYS A 142 16.60 1.38 5.90
C LYS A 142 16.50 -0.09 5.49
N TYR A 143 17.12 -0.44 4.37
CA TYR A 143 17.14 -1.79 3.80
C TYR A 143 18.55 -2.17 3.39
N ASP A 144 18.78 -3.46 3.14
CA ASP A 144 20.02 -3.92 2.55
C ASP A 144 20.21 -3.37 1.13
N GLY A 145 21.29 -2.59 0.98
CA GLY A 145 21.65 -1.85 -0.23
C GLY A 145 20.62 -0.80 -0.69
N THR A 146 20.97 -0.08 -1.75
CA THR A 146 20.08 0.89 -2.43
C THR A 146 19.90 0.61 -3.92
N THR A 147 20.58 -0.40 -4.47
CA THR A 147 20.52 -0.77 -5.89
C THR A 147 19.09 -1.00 -6.37
N TRP A 148 18.26 -1.63 -5.53
CA TRP A 148 16.84 -1.90 -5.79
C TRP A 148 16.03 -0.62 -6.10
N LEU A 149 16.44 0.54 -5.59
CA LEU A 149 15.76 1.81 -5.77
C LEU A 149 16.09 2.46 -7.13
N GLY A 150 17.20 2.07 -7.75
CA GLY A 150 17.73 2.65 -8.98
C GLY A 150 18.60 3.89 -8.76
N THR A 151 18.90 4.62 -9.83
CA THR A 151 19.72 5.85 -9.76
C THR A 151 18.86 7.11 -9.68
N ARG A 152 19.47 8.19 -9.14
CA ARG A 152 18.81 9.50 -9.02
C ARG A 152 18.58 10.18 -10.39
N TYR A 153 19.36 9.81 -11.41
CA TYR A 153 19.30 10.44 -12.73
C TYR A 153 18.18 9.83 -13.56
N ARG A 154 17.26 10.68 -14.01
CA ARG A 154 15.98 10.31 -14.60
C ARG A 154 16.15 9.89 -16.07
N SER A 155 16.65 8.69 -16.28
CA SER A 155 16.44 7.99 -17.55
C SER A 155 15.06 7.33 -17.57
N THR A 156 14.50 7.17 -18.76
CA THR A 156 13.35 6.28 -19.01
C THR A 156 13.76 4.82 -18.84
N GLN A 157 15.04 4.48 -18.95
CA GLN A 157 15.53 3.09 -18.89
C GLN A 157 15.81 2.61 -17.46
N SER A 158 15.79 1.28 -17.30
CA SER A 158 16.22 0.61 -16.06
C SER A 158 17.73 0.66 -15.87
N VAL A 159 18.17 0.48 -14.63
CA VAL A 159 19.58 0.26 -14.28
C VAL A 159 19.79 -1.13 -13.69
N PRO A 160 20.98 -1.74 -13.79
CA PRO A 160 21.25 -3.06 -13.24
C PRO A 160 20.91 -3.17 -11.74
N GLY A 161 20.20 -4.24 -11.37
CA GLY A 161 19.83 -4.54 -9.98
C GLY A 161 18.65 -3.73 -9.42
N GLU A 162 18.08 -2.80 -10.19
CA GLU A 162 16.85 -2.12 -9.82
C GLU A 162 15.68 -3.11 -9.75
N TRP A 163 14.74 -2.86 -8.84
CA TRP A 163 13.52 -3.65 -8.71
C TRP A 163 12.36 -3.00 -9.48
N PRO A 164 11.48 -3.78 -10.13
CA PRO A 164 10.23 -3.28 -10.70
C PRO A 164 9.37 -2.51 -9.71
N VAL A 165 8.54 -1.61 -10.24
CA VAL A 165 7.56 -0.86 -9.44
C VAL A 165 6.23 -1.60 -9.43
N SER A 166 5.60 -1.66 -8.26
CA SER A 166 4.22 -2.14 -8.12
C SER A 166 3.40 -1.25 -7.18
N PHE A 167 2.10 -1.34 -7.30
CA PHE A 167 1.12 -0.58 -6.54
C PHE A 167 0.26 -1.51 -5.69
N HIS A 168 0.02 -1.11 -4.44
CA HIS A 168 -0.84 -1.82 -3.50
C HIS A 168 -1.92 -0.86 -3.01
N GLY A 169 -3.17 -1.12 -3.41
CA GLY A 169 -4.34 -0.36 -2.96
C GLY A 169 -4.75 -0.75 -1.54
N THR A 170 -5.24 -1.98 -1.39
CA THR A 170 -5.37 -2.71 -0.13
C THR A 170 -5.76 -4.16 -0.42
N SER A 171 -5.09 -5.13 0.19
CA SER A 171 -5.58 -6.50 0.40
C SER A 171 -4.46 -7.39 0.94
N LYS A 172 -4.60 -7.80 2.20
CA LYS A 172 -4.01 -9.01 2.76
C LYS A 172 -5.15 -9.75 3.45
N ALA A 173 -5.32 -11.03 3.15
CA ALA A 173 -6.00 -11.93 4.07
C ALA A 173 -5.11 -13.14 4.34
N GLY A 174 -4.85 -13.36 5.62
CA GLY A 174 -4.29 -14.59 6.15
C GLY A 174 -5.36 -15.67 6.28
N ALA A 175 -4.95 -16.93 6.13
CA ALA A 175 -5.83 -18.08 6.03
C ALA A 175 -6.39 -18.57 7.38
N ASP A 176 -6.86 -17.69 8.27
CA ASP A 176 -7.35 -18.09 9.62
C ASP A 176 -8.62 -17.37 10.12
N GLY A 177 -9.42 -16.74 9.24
CA GLY A 177 -10.51 -15.84 9.67
C GLY A 177 -11.84 -15.88 8.92
N ILE A 178 -12.26 -17.00 8.30
CA ILE A 178 -13.71 -17.28 8.10
C ILE A 178 -14.26 -17.92 9.39
N ILE A 179 -13.84 -17.41 10.54
CA ILE A 179 -14.36 -17.79 11.85
C ILE A 179 -14.82 -16.47 12.47
N SER A 180 -15.96 -15.96 12.02
CA SER A 180 -17.22 -16.31 12.67
C SER A 180 -18.39 -16.25 11.69
N GLY A 181 -18.92 -17.44 11.36
CA GLY A 181 -20.27 -17.62 10.83
C GLY A 181 -20.37 -17.73 9.31
N PHE A 182 -20.51 -18.97 8.84
CA PHE A 182 -21.21 -19.38 7.61
C PHE A 182 -20.54 -19.22 6.25
N TYR A 183 -19.24 -19.48 6.11
CA TYR A 183 -18.71 -19.80 4.78
C TYR A 183 -17.63 -20.87 4.86
N GLU A 184 -17.86 -22.03 4.25
CA GLU A 184 -16.76 -22.91 3.89
C GLU A 184 -16.01 -22.22 2.73
N PRO A 185 -14.72 -21.91 2.86
CA PRO A 185 -13.95 -21.51 1.69
C PRO A 185 -13.98 -22.69 0.73
N GLY A 186 -14.60 -22.48 -0.45
CA GLY A 186 -14.51 -23.46 -1.52
C GLY A 186 -13.06 -23.78 -1.88
N PRO A 187 -12.80 -24.75 -2.76
CA PRO A 187 -11.44 -25.22 -3.12
C PRO A 187 -10.45 -24.12 -3.59
N GLY A 188 -10.92 -22.90 -3.81
CA GLY A 188 -10.26 -21.79 -4.50
C GLY A 188 -9.71 -20.67 -3.62
N ALA A 189 -8.83 -20.95 -2.66
CA ALA A 189 -7.78 -20.00 -2.32
C ALA A 189 -6.74 -19.97 -3.45
N VAL A 190 -7.14 -19.57 -4.67
CA VAL A 190 -6.45 -19.89 -5.95
C VAL A 190 -4.94 -19.57 -5.90
N TYR A 191 -4.54 -18.47 -5.23
CA TYR A 191 -3.13 -18.11 -5.06
C TYR A 191 -2.68 -17.93 -3.60
N GLY A 192 -3.56 -18.08 -2.60
CA GLY A 192 -3.20 -18.13 -1.18
C GLY A 192 -2.89 -16.80 -0.47
N ARG A 193 -2.38 -16.90 0.76
CA ARG A 193 -2.02 -15.77 1.65
C ARG A 193 -0.77 -15.04 1.15
N GLY A 194 -0.80 -13.71 1.19
CA GLY A 194 0.36 -12.88 0.89
C GLY A 194 0.02 -11.40 0.64
N ILE A 195 1.01 -10.65 0.16
CA ILE A 195 0.88 -9.24 -0.22
C ILE A 195 0.65 -9.16 -1.72
N TYR A 196 -0.54 -8.71 -2.10
CA TYR A 196 -0.91 -8.51 -3.49
C TYR A 196 -0.54 -7.11 -3.95
N SER A 197 -0.04 -6.98 -5.17
CA SER A 197 0.22 -5.70 -5.82
C SER A 197 0.00 -5.84 -7.33
N THR A 198 0.08 -4.74 -8.06
CA THR A 198 -0.07 -4.75 -9.52
C THR A 198 0.87 -3.72 -10.14
N PRO A 199 1.44 -3.96 -11.33
CA PRO A 199 2.21 -2.93 -12.03
C PRO A 199 1.34 -1.80 -12.58
N TYR A 200 0.00 -1.94 -12.56
CA TYR A 200 -0.94 -1.01 -13.18
C TYR A 200 -1.63 -0.13 -12.15
N ILE A 201 -1.41 1.19 -12.19
CA ILE A 201 -1.99 2.12 -11.19
C ILE A 201 -3.52 2.12 -11.24
N LYS A 202 -4.10 1.96 -12.44
CA LYS A 202 -5.55 1.87 -12.65
C LYS A 202 -6.18 0.61 -12.07
N GLU A 203 -5.42 -0.48 -12.04
CA GLU A 203 -5.88 -1.69 -11.37
C GLU A 203 -5.80 -1.53 -9.85
N ALA A 204 -4.74 -0.92 -9.32
CA ALA A 204 -4.64 -0.63 -7.89
C ALA A 204 -5.70 0.37 -7.38
N GLU A 205 -6.18 1.28 -8.23
CA GLU A 205 -7.28 2.21 -7.95
C GLU A 205 -8.55 1.49 -7.46
N LYS A 206 -8.87 0.31 -8.04
CA LYS A 206 -10.05 -0.48 -7.67
C LYS A 206 -10.02 -0.96 -6.22
N TYR A 207 -8.81 -1.12 -5.68
CA TYR A 207 -8.57 -1.57 -4.32
C TYR A 207 -8.14 -0.45 -3.39
N ALA A 208 -8.14 0.82 -3.82
CA ALA A 208 -7.66 1.92 -2.99
C ALA A 208 -8.66 2.23 -1.87
N LYS A 209 -8.15 2.44 -0.65
CA LYS A 209 -8.96 3.00 0.45
C LYS A 209 -9.21 4.48 0.20
N SER A 210 -10.43 4.94 0.49
CA SER A 210 -10.81 6.35 0.40
C SER A 210 -11.14 6.93 1.78
N PHE A 211 -10.96 8.24 1.96
CA PHE A 211 -11.22 8.92 3.22
C PHE A 211 -11.57 10.39 3.00
N VAL A 212 -12.28 10.99 3.95
CA VAL A 212 -12.47 12.45 4.00
C VAL A 212 -11.44 13.02 4.96
N SER A 213 -10.62 13.96 4.49
CA SER A 213 -9.65 14.60 5.36
C SER A 213 -10.34 15.54 6.34
N TYR A 214 -10.08 15.38 7.64
CA TYR A 214 -10.66 16.28 8.65
C TYR A 214 -10.11 17.71 8.53
N LYS A 215 -8.89 17.87 7.99
CA LYS A 215 -8.24 19.16 7.81
C LYS A 215 -8.82 19.95 6.64
N THR A 216 -9.18 19.27 5.55
CA THR A 216 -9.56 19.94 4.30
C THR A 216 -11.03 19.75 3.92
N GLY A 217 -11.74 18.81 4.54
CA GLY A 217 -13.10 18.41 4.18
C GLY A 217 -13.23 17.71 2.83
N LYS A 218 -12.10 17.47 2.14
CA LYS A 218 -12.07 16.86 0.80
C LYS A 218 -11.90 15.35 0.88
N LYS A 219 -12.40 14.65 -0.14
CA LYS A 219 -12.25 13.21 -0.30
C LYS A 219 -10.93 12.88 -1.00
N TYR A 220 -10.23 11.87 -0.51
CA TYR A 220 -8.97 11.37 -1.05
C TYR A 220 -8.99 9.85 -1.17
N MET A 221 -8.17 9.32 -2.06
CA MET A 221 -7.79 7.90 -2.07
C MET A 221 -6.28 7.76 -1.90
N VAL A 222 -5.87 6.60 -1.37
CA VAL A 222 -4.46 6.32 -1.06
C VAL A 222 -4.02 4.97 -1.62
N ILE A 223 -2.80 4.93 -2.18
CA ILE A 223 -2.13 3.73 -2.69
C ILE A 223 -0.66 3.72 -2.21
N LEU A 224 -0.14 2.54 -1.89
CA LEU A 224 1.29 2.34 -1.66
C LEU A 224 2.03 2.05 -2.97
N GLN A 225 3.09 2.81 -3.20
CA GLN A 225 4.04 2.57 -4.28
C GLN A 225 5.25 1.82 -3.75
N ASN A 226 5.53 0.66 -4.35
CA ASN A 226 6.52 -0.30 -3.89
C ASN A 226 7.58 -0.56 -4.95
N ARG A 227 8.75 -0.98 -4.48
CA ARG A 227 9.72 -1.75 -5.26
C ARG A 227 9.57 -3.22 -4.88
N ILE A 228 9.47 -4.11 -5.84
CA ILE A 228 9.27 -5.54 -5.60
C ILE A 228 10.44 -6.35 -6.17
N ASN A 229 11.00 -7.23 -5.36
CA ASN A 229 12.09 -8.10 -5.75
C ASN A 229 11.56 -9.17 -6.72
N PRO A 230 12.03 -9.22 -7.99
CA PRO A 230 11.56 -10.21 -8.95
C PRO A 230 11.74 -11.66 -8.48
N ARG A 231 12.74 -11.92 -7.62
CA ARG A 231 13.03 -13.27 -7.10
C ARG A 231 11.93 -13.84 -6.21
N TYR A 232 11.19 -12.99 -5.49
CA TYR A 232 10.19 -13.40 -4.51
C TYR A 232 8.76 -13.07 -4.94
N ARG A 233 8.59 -12.72 -6.22
CA ARG A 233 7.32 -12.31 -6.80
C ARG A 233 6.77 -13.40 -7.68
N GLU A 234 5.53 -13.79 -7.40
CA GLU A 234 4.70 -14.56 -8.30
C GLU A 234 3.86 -13.64 -9.19
N LYS A 235 3.58 -14.05 -10.42
CA LYS A 235 2.71 -13.32 -11.36
C LYS A 235 1.46 -14.15 -11.66
N HIS A 236 0.30 -13.50 -11.62
CA HIS A 236 -1.02 -14.12 -11.73
C HIS A 236 -1.94 -13.31 -12.64
N ASN A 237 -2.95 -13.98 -13.21
CA ASN A 237 -3.92 -13.40 -14.14
C ASN A 237 -3.25 -12.64 -15.30
N SER A 238 -2.45 -13.34 -16.10
CA SER A 238 -1.66 -12.76 -17.21
C SER A 238 -0.84 -11.54 -16.78
N ASP A 239 -0.07 -11.71 -15.70
CA ASP A 239 0.81 -10.70 -15.11
C ASP A 239 0.12 -9.45 -14.53
N LYS A 240 -1.22 -9.42 -14.50
CA LYS A 240 -2.00 -8.30 -13.95
C LYS A 240 -1.81 -8.15 -12.44
N TYR A 241 -1.65 -9.25 -11.72
CA TYR A 241 -1.44 -9.24 -10.27
C TYR A 241 -0.13 -9.92 -9.90
N TRP A 242 0.56 -9.31 -8.94
CA TRP A 242 1.83 -9.77 -8.40
C TRP A 242 1.65 -10.11 -6.92
N LEU A 243 2.17 -11.27 -6.51
CA LEU A 243 2.02 -11.78 -5.16
C LEU A 243 3.38 -12.03 -4.52
N VAL A 244 3.60 -11.44 -3.35
CA VAL A 244 4.60 -11.94 -2.38
C VAL A 244 3.87 -12.93 -1.48
N ARG A 245 4.04 -14.23 -1.76
CA ARG A 245 3.40 -15.30 -0.99
C ARG A 245 3.97 -15.33 0.43
N ILE A 246 3.07 -15.46 1.41
CA ILE A 246 3.45 -15.72 2.79
C ILE A 246 2.77 -17.01 3.23
N PRO A 247 3.52 -18.11 3.45
CA PRO A 247 2.95 -19.40 3.82
C PRO A 247 2.06 -19.34 5.06
N LYS A 248 1.17 -20.32 5.17
CA LYS A 248 0.37 -20.51 6.39
C LYS A 248 1.28 -21.01 7.51
N GLY A 249 1.10 -20.48 8.72
CA GLY A 249 1.90 -20.85 9.89
C GLY A 249 3.29 -20.19 9.96
N THR A 250 3.62 -19.29 9.04
CA THR A 250 4.81 -18.42 9.13
C THR A 250 4.71 -17.55 10.40
N SER A 251 5.76 -17.53 11.22
CA SER A 251 5.80 -16.67 12.41
C SER A 251 5.89 -15.20 12.03
N ASP A 252 5.58 -14.29 12.96
CA ASP A 252 5.64 -12.85 12.71
C ASP A 252 7.05 -12.39 12.32
N GLU A 253 8.09 -12.95 12.96
CA GLU A 253 9.49 -12.64 12.65
C GLU A 253 9.90 -13.15 11.26
N GLU A 254 9.49 -14.36 10.90
CA GLU A 254 9.78 -14.92 9.58
C GLU A 254 9.03 -14.13 8.49
N GLU A 255 7.77 -13.77 8.74
CA GLU A 255 6.98 -12.94 7.83
C GLU A 255 7.65 -11.59 7.62
N GLN A 256 8.11 -10.93 8.68
CA GLN A 256 8.81 -9.65 8.56
C GLN A 256 10.05 -9.77 7.67
N GLN A 257 10.86 -10.81 7.85
CA GLN A 257 12.05 -11.06 7.01
C GLN A 257 11.66 -11.37 5.55
N MET A 258 10.58 -12.14 5.34
CA MET A 258 10.05 -12.45 4.01
C MET A 258 9.58 -11.20 3.28
N VAL A 259 8.88 -10.31 3.98
CA VAL A 259 8.35 -9.08 3.40
C VAL A 259 9.48 -8.10 3.09
N GLU A 260 10.42 -7.89 4.02
CA GLU A 260 11.54 -6.95 3.85
C GLU A 260 12.44 -7.29 2.64
N ARG A 261 12.68 -8.59 2.39
CA ARG A 261 13.48 -9.04 1.24
C ARG A 261 12.71 -9.02 -0.09
N ALA A 262 11.38 -8.96 -0.04
CA ALA A 262 10.51 -9.14 -1.21
C ALA A 262 9.86 -7.85 -1.70
N ILE A 263 9.43 -6.95 -0.83
CA ILE A 263 8.69 -5.73 -1.21
C ILE A 263 8.99 -4.57 -0.28
N ARG A 264 9.29 -3.40 -0.86
CA ARG A 264 9.76 -2.21 -0.15
C ARG A 264 8.90 -1.00 -0.55
N PRO A 265 8.02 -0.49 0.33
CA PRO A 265 7.29 0.75 0.06
C PRO A 265 8.27 1.92 0.04
N TYR A 266 8.17 2.77 -0.99
CA TYR A 266 9.02 3.96 -1.12
C TYR A 266 8.23 5.24 -1.44
N GLY A 267 6.94 5.11 -1.73
CA GLY A 267 6.05 6.23 -1.98
C GLY A 267 4.65 5.99 -1.43
N LEU A 268 4.07 7.04 -0.88
CA LEU A 268 2.66 7.10 -0.51
C LEU A 268 1.95 7.98 -1.55
N LEU A 269 1.06 7.39 -2.34
CA LEU A 269 0.34 8.08 -3.40
C LEU A 269 -1.02 8.55 -2.88
N LEU A 270 -1.32 9.84 -3.06
CA LEU A 270 -2.61 10.43 -2.75
C LEU A 270 -3.21 11.04 -4.01
N LYS A 271 -4.52 10.87 -4.16
CA LYS A 271 -5.31 11.52 -5.21
C LYS A 271 -6.56 12.11 -4.59
N GLN A 272 -6.77 13.41 -4.82
CA GLN A 272 -8.00 14.07 -4.44
C GLN A 272 -9.12 13.60 -5.36
N LEU A 273 -10.27 13.25 -4.78
CA LEU A 273 -11.48 12.92 -5.52
C LEU A 273 -12.34 14.19 -5.68
N ASN A 274 -13.02 14.27 -6.82
CA ASN A 274 -13.96 15.35 -7.11
C ASN A 274 -15.32 15.07 -6.49
#